data_AF-A0A4P6KEP6-F1
#
_entry.id   AF-A0A4P6KEP6-F1
#
_cell.length_a   1.000
_cell.length_b   1.000
_cell.length_c   1.000
_cell.angle_alpha   90.00
_cell.angle_beta   90.00
_cell.angle_gamma   90.00
#
_symmetry.space_group_name_H-M   'P 1'
#
loop_
_entity.id
_entity.type
_entity.pdbx_description
1 polymer ?
#
loop_
_entity_poly.entity_id
_entity_poly.type
_entity_poly.pdbx_seq_one_letter_code
_entity_poly.pdbx_strand_id
1 'polypeptide(L)'
;MTGPGEGRPSARPDPTKMANQPALQTSSGLIWVVMGGLFAILSLVPFTMLTVSAGPSQPVALTAGALVVLLYALLLVLRFAIPPGPRRLRWLAACMLTMALVALLGVWLCALIENRG
;
A
#
# COMPACT_ATOMS: atom_id res chain seq x y z
N MET A 1 32.54 -10.92 58.70
CA MET A 1 31.38 -11.66 58.18
C MET A 1 30.72 -10.80 57.10
N THR A 2 31.08 -11.03 55.85
CA THR A 2 30.54 -10.39 54.64
C THR A 2 29.31 -11.15 54.17
N GLY A 3 28.12 -10.55 54.33
CA GLY A 3 26.86 -11.03 53.76
C GLY A 3 26.73 -10.68 52.27
N PRO A 4 26.02 -11.50 51.48
CA PRO A 4 26.28 -11.70 50.06
C PRO A 4 25.58 -10.69 49.15
N GLY A 5 26.12 -10.51 47.95
CA GLY A 5 25.65 -9.57 46.94
C GLY A 5 24.16 -9.68 46.63
N GLU A 6 23.41 -8.65 46.97
CA GLU A 6 22.08 -8.41 46.41
C GLU A 6 22.25 -8.08 44.92
N GLY A 7 21.89 -9.05 44.09
CA GLY A 7 21.87 -8.93 42.65
C GLY A 7 21.10 -7.69 42.24
N ARG A 8 21.75 -6.86 41.40
CA ARG A 8 21.09 -5.74 40.71
C ARG A 8 19.75 -6.25 40.18
N PRO A 9 18.61 -5.64 40.53
CA PRO A 9 17.32 -6.07 40.02
C PRO A 9 17.44 -6.15 38.52
N SER A 10 17.43 -7.37 37.98
CA SER A 10 17.39 -7.62 36.55
C SER A 10 16.21 -6.83 36.03
N ALA A 11 16.51 -5.74 35.29
CA ALA A 11 15.53 -4.79 34.81
C ALA A 11 14.49 -5.55 33.98
N ARG A 12 13.40 -5.96 34.64
CA ARG A 12 12.31 -6.69 34.01
C ARG A 12 11.80 -5.77 32.91
N PRO A 13 11.85 -6.18 31.63
CA PRO A 13 11.40 -5.33 30.54
C PRO A 13 9.95 -4.94 30.83
N ASP A 14 9.70 -3.63 30.96
CA ASP A 14 8.37 -3.11 31.25
C ASP A 14 7.37 -3.61 30.18
N PRO A 15 6.33 -4.39 30.56
CA PRO A 15 5.38 -4.95 29.62
C PRO A 15 4.43 -3.90 29.01
N THR A 16 4.37 -2.70 29.60
CA THR A 16 3.58 -1.57 29.06
C THR A 16 4.34 -0.76 28.01
N LYS A 17 5.66 -0.97 27.90
CA LYS A 17 6.48 -0.36 26.85
C LYS A 17 6.01 -0.89 25.49
N MET A 18 5.58 0.01 24.60
CA MET A 18 5.10 -0.35 23.26
C MET A 18 6.08 -1.25 22.47
N ALA A 19 7.39 -1.08 22.68
CA ALA A 19 8.42 -1.90 22.06
C ALA A 19 8.47 -3.37 22.55
N ASN A 20 7.85 -3.70 23.68
CA ASN A 20 7.77 -5.06 24.24
C ASN A 20 6.41 -5.72 23.98
N GLN A 21 5.51 -5.05 23.23
CA GLN A 21 4.17 -5.54 22.94
C GLN A 21 4.13 -6.19 21.55
N PRO A 22 4.24 -7.53 21.44
CA PRO A 22 4.25 -8.23 20.15
C PRO A 22 2.95 -8.04 19.35
N ALA A 23 1.84 -7.74 20.03
CA ALA A 23 0.57 -7.39 19.40
C ALA A 23 0.62 -6.09 18.57
N LEU A 24 1.50 -5.13 18.91
CA LEU A 24 1.69 -3.88 18.15
C LEU A 24 2.77 -4.00 17.06
N GLN A 25 3.68 -4.97 17.18
CA GLN A 25 4.74 -5.19 16.19
C GLN A 25 4.27 -5.96 14.96
N THR A 26 3.16 -6.70 15.09
CA THR A 26 2.63 -7.57 14.04
C THR A 26 1.62 -6.84 13.15
N SER A 27 1.97 -5.63 12.67
CA SER A 27 1.27 -5.08 11.52
C SER A 27 1.66 -5.90 10.29
N SER A 28 0.84 -6.90 9.94
CA SER A 28 1.16 -7.99 9.01
C SER A 28 1.45 -7.55 7.57
N GLY A 29 1.28 -6.26 7.25
CA GLY A 29 1.39 -5.74 5.89
C GLY A 29 0.29 -6.24 4.95
N LEU A 30 -0.54 -7.18 5.39
CA LEU A 30 -1.66 -7.73 4.63
C LEU A 30 -2.73 -6.66 4.39
N ILE A 31 -2.96 -5.78 5.36
CA ILE A 31 -3.91 -4.68 5.22
C ILE A 31 -3.59 -3.76 4.03
N TRP A 32 -2.31 -3.54 3.73
CA TRP A 32 -1.90 -2.75 2.56
C TRP A 32 -2.19 -3.46 1.24
N VAL A 33 -2.04 -4.79 1.20
CA VAL A 33 -2.38 -5.60 0.02
C VAL A 33 -3.88 -5.62 -0.21
N VAL A 34 -4.66 -5.80 0.86
CA VAL A 34 -6.12 -5.81 0.82
C VAL A 34 -6.65 -4.46 0.38
N MET A 35 -6.21 -3.36 1.01
CA MET A 35 -6.65 -2.01 0.66
C MET A 35 -6.16 -1.59 -0.73
N GLY A 36 -4.93 -1.94 -1.11
CA GLY A 36 -4.42 -1.70 -2.45
C GLY A 36 -5.18 -2.47 -3.52
N GLY A 37 -5.57 -3.72 -3.24
CA GLY A 37 -6.35 -4.55 -4.16
C GLY A 37 -7.77 -4.04 -4.32
N LEU A 38 -8.40 -3.67 -3.20
CA LEU A 38 -9.71 -3.03 -3.21
C LEU A 38 -9.68 -1.72 -4.02
N PHE A 39 -8.65 -0.88 -3.81
CA PHE A 39 -8.47 0.34 -4.57
C PHE A 39 -8.27 0.08 -6.07
N ALA A 40 -7.44 -0.90 -6.44
CA ALA A 40 -7.24 -1.29 -7.83
C ALA A 40 -8.55 -1.74 -8.50
N ILE A 41 -9.31 -2.61 -7.84
CA ILE A 41 -10.61 -3.07 -8.34
C ILE A 41 -11.57 -1.89 -8.54
N LEU A 42 -11.70 -1.02 -7.54
CA LEU A 42 -12.62 0.12 -7.60
C LEU A 42 -12.21 1.15 -8.66
N SER A 43 -10.91 1.39 -8.84
CA SER A 43 -10.41 2.31 -9.87
C SER A 43 -10.51 1.76 -11.29
N LEU A 44 -10.53 0.43 -11.46
CA LEU A 44 -10.73 -0.19 -12.77
C LEU A 44 -12.16 -0.03 -13.30
N VAL A 45 -13.16 0.15 -12.44
CA VAL A 45 -14.57 0.35 -12.85
C VAL A 45 -14.73 1.50 -13.85
N PRO A 46 -14.32 2.75 -13.55
CA PRO A 46 -14.45 3.86 -14.49
C PRO A 46 -13.60 3.66 -15.76
N PHE A 47 -12.39 3.11 -15.66
CA PHE A 47 -11.56 2.83 -16.83
C PHE A 47 -12.19 1.78 -17.75
N THR A 48 -12.85 0.77 -17.18
CA THR A 48 -13.55 -0.26 -17.95
C THR A 48 -14.77 0.34 -18.65
N MET A 49 -15.54 1.19 -17.97
CA MET A 49 -16.66 1.91 -18.58
C MET A 49 -16.21 2.79 -19.75
N LEU A 50 -15.13 3.56 -19.58
CA LEU A 50 -14.56 4.45 -20.61
C LEU A 50 -13.93 3.69 -21.78
N THR A 51 -13.43 2.48 -21.56
CA THR A 51 -12.87 1.66 -22.64
C THR A 51 -13.96 1.03 -23.51
N VAL A 52 -15.12 0.71 -22.93
CA VAL A 52 -16.27 0.15 -23.66
C VAL A 52 -17.05 1.22 -24.42
N SER A 53 -17.06 2.48 -23.96
CA SER A 53 -17.76 3.57 -24.63
C SER A 53 -17.15 4.00 -25.97
N ALA A 54 -15.96 3.49 -26.33
CA ALA A 54 -15.26 3.77 -27.58
C ALA A 54 -15.07 5.28 -27.90
N GLY A 55 -15.02 6.12 -26.85
CA GLY A 55 -14.82 7.55 -26.96
C GLY A 55 -13.36 7.96 -27.23
N PRO A 56 -13.08 9.25 -27.43
CA PRO A 56 -11.73 9.77 -27.65
C PRO A 56 -10.77 9.51 -26.46
N SER A 57 -11.32 9.22 -25.28
CA SER A 57 -10.60 8.87 -24.06
C SER A 57 -10.18 7.38 -23.97
N GLN A 58 -10.59 6.53 -24.92
CA GLN A 58 -10.35 5.07 -24.91
C GLN A 58 -8.88 4.63 -24.78
N PRO A 59 -7.90 5.17 -25.55
CA PRO A 59 -6.50 4.78 -25.41
C PRO A 59 -5.90 5.22 -24.07
N VAL A 60 -6.37 6.34 -23.51
CA VAL A 60 -5.93 6.84 -22.20
C VAL A 60 -6.48 5.96 -21.07
N ALA A 61 -7.75 5.55 -21.16
CA ALA A 61 -8.35 4.65 -20.19
C ALA A 61 -7.67 3.26 -20.19
N LEU A 62 -7.32 2.73 -21.37
CA LEU A 62 -6.55 1.47 -21.49
C LEU A 62 -5.17 1.57 -20.83
N THR A 63 -4.41 2.62 -21.17
CA THR A 63 -3.06 2.80 -20.64
C THR A 63 -3.07 3.05 -19.13
N ALA A 64 -3.98 3.87 -18.63
CA ALA A 64 -4.14 4.12 -17.19
C ALA A 64 -4.55 2.85 -16.42
N GLY A 65 -5.52 2.09 -16.94
CA GLY A 65 -5.94 0.81 -16.36
C GLY A 65 -4.80 -0.20 -16.30
N ALA A 66 -4.04 -0.34 -17.40
CA ALA A 66 -2.86 -1.20 -17.43
C ALA A 66 -1.79 -0.77 -16.40
N LEU A 67 -1.57 0.53 -16.23
CA LEU A 67 -0.61 1.04 -15.26
C LEU A 67 -1.02 0.74 -13.81
N VAL A 68 -2.32 0.86 -13.49
CA VAL A 68 -2.86 0.49 -12.16
C VAL A 68 -2.62 -0.99 -11.87
N VAL A 69 -2.90 -1.87 -12.85
CA VAL A 69 -2.64 -3.31 -12.71
C VAL A 69 -1.15 -3.59 -12.48
N LEU A 70 -0.27 -2.92 -13.26
CA LEU A 70 1.17 -3.07 -13.12
C LEU A 70 1.68 -2.63 -11.74
N LEU A 71 1.18 -1.49 -11.23
CA LEU A 71 1.55 -0.98 -9.91
C LEU A 71 1.04 -1.87 -8.79
N TYR A 72 -0.14 -2.47 -8.95
CA TYR A 72 -0.64 -3.46 -7.98
C TYR A 72 0.23 -4.72 -7.99
N ALA A 73 0.62 -5.22 -9.16
CA ALA A 73 1.56 -6.32 -9.27
C ALA A 73 2.91 -5.98 -8.61
N LEU A 74 3.41 -4.75 -8.78
CA LEU A 74 4.62 -4.29 -8.10
C LEU A 74 4.46 -4.28 -6.58
N LEU A 75 3.29 -3.88 -6.05
CA LEU A 75 2.99 -3.95 -4.62
C LEU A 75 3.08 -5.39 -4.11
N LEU A 76 2.56 -6.36 -4.86
CA LEU A 76 2.66 -7.79 -4.53
C LEU A 76 4.14 -8.23 -4.53
N VAL A 77 4.90 -7.91 -5.58
CA VAL A 77 6.32 -8.25 -5.68
C VAL A 77 7.10 -7.68 -4.49
N LEU A 78 6.92 -6.39 -4.16
CA LEU A 78 7.56 -5.76 -3.01
C LEU A 78 7.16 -6.42 -1.68
N ARG A 79 5.92 -6.88 -1.55
CA ARG A 79 5.45 -7.58 -0.35
C ARG A 79 6.16 -8.91 -0.14
N PHE A 80 6.43 -9.65 -1.21
CA PHE A 80 7.10 -10.95 -1.16
C PHE A 80 8.63 -10.83 -1.15
N ALA A 81 9.20 -9.81 -1.81
CA ALA A 81 10.64 -9.60 -1.89
C ALA A 81 11.24 -8.95 -0.63
N ILE A 82 10.49 -8.12 0.09
CA ILE A 82 11.01 -7.37 1.24
C ILE A 82 10.69 -8.09 2.57
N PRO A 83 11.70 -8.46 3.38
CA PRO A 83 11.51 -9.11 4.67
C PRO A 83 10.72 -8.23 5.67
N PRO A 84 10.06 -8.83 6.67
CA PRO A 84 9.26 -8.10 7.66
C PRO A 84 10.09 -7.06 8.43
N GLY A 85 9.69 -5.79 8.32
CA GLY A 85 10.31 -4.68 9.03
C GLY A 85 9.67 -3.32 8.71
N PRO A 86 10.07 -2.24 9.41
CA PRO A 86 9.50 -0.90 9.25
C PRO A 86 9.72 -0.32 7.85
N ARG A 87 10.78 -0.76 7.14
CA ARG A 87 11.02 -0.39 5.73
C ARG A 87 9.94 -0.94 4.80
N ARG A 88 9.37 -2.12 5.09
CA ARG A 88 8.29 -2.73 4.28
C ARG A 88 7.03 -1.86 4.30
N LEU A 89 6.68 -1.30 5.45
CA LEU A 89 5.51 -0.42 5.61
C LEU A 89 5.64 0.86 4.76
N ARG A 90 6.83 1.47 4.72
CA ARG A 90 7.08 2.68 3.91
C ARG A 90 6.97 2.39 2.40
N TRP A 91 7.54 1.28 1.94
CA TRP A 91 7.44 0.88 0.53
C TRP A 91 6.00 0.53 0.12
N LEU A 92 5.24 -0.16 0.98
CA LEU A 92 3.83 -0.44 0.72
C LEU A 92 2.98 0.84 0.68
N ALA A 93 3.23 1.78 1.59
CA ALA A 93 2.55 3.08 1.61
C ALA A 93 2.89 3.92 0.36
N ALA A 94 4.16 3.95 -0.04
CA ALA A 94 4.59 4.62 -1.26
C ALA A 94 3.88 4.03 -2.49
N CYS A 95 3.85 2.70 -2.62
CA CYS A 95 3.14 2.03 -3.71
C CYS A 95 1.65 2.38 -3.74
N MET A 96 0.97 2.41 -2.59
CA MET A 96 -0.43 2.81 -2.52
C MET A 96 -0.64 4.26 -2.97
N LEU A 97 0.21 5.18 -2.53
CA LEU A 97 0.17 6.58 -2.95
C LEU A 97 0.43 6.73 -4.45
N THR A 98 1.38 5.98 -5.01
CA THR A 98 1.67 6.00 -6.45
C THR A 98 0.48 5.48 -7.26
N MET A 99 -0.16 4.39 -6.82
CA MET A 99 -1.39 3.90 -7.46
C MET A 99 -2.51 4.94 -7.41
N ALA A 100 -2.71 5.59 -6.26
CA ALA A 100 -3.72 6.62 -6.11
C ALA A 100 -3.48 7.81 -7.05
N LEU A 101 -2.23 8.29 -7.13
CA LEU A 101 -1.84 9.37 -8.02
C LEU A 101 -2.12 9.02 -9.48
N VAL A 102 -1.73 7.81 -9.91
CA VAL A 102 -1.94 7.34 -11.29
C VAL A 102 -3.41 7.22 -11.62
N ALA A 103 -4.22 6.64 -10.74
CA ALA A 103 -5.66 6.50 -10.96
C ALA A 103 -6.34 7.88 -11.07
N LEU A 104 -5.99 8.81 -10.18
CA LEU A 104 -6.54 10.18 -10.22
C LEU A 104 -6.15 10.92 -11.50
N LEU A 105 -4.87 10.87 -11.88
CA LEU A 105 -4.40 11.50 -13.11
C LEU A 105 -5.03 10.88 -14.35
N GLY A 106 -5.18 9.55 -14.38
CA GLY A 106 -5.82 8.83 -15.49
C GLY A 106 -7.28 9.24 -15.67
N VAL A 107 -8.07 9.25 -14.59
CA VAL A 107 -9.48 9.67 -14.64
C VAL A 107 -9.59 11.15 -15.03
N TRP A 108 -8.75 12.01 -14.46
CA TRP A 108 -8.75 13.44 -14.78
C TRP A 108 -8.42 13.71 -16.26
N LEU A 109 -7.42 13.03 -16.82
CA LEU A 109 -7.08 13.11 -18.24
C LEU A 109 -8.23 12.62 -19.13
N CYS A 110 -8.87 11.51 -18.77
CA CYS A 110 -10.03 11.00 -19.52
C CYS A 110 -11.17 12.03 -19.52
N ALA A 111 -11.50 12.59 -18.36
CA ALA A 111 -12.54 13.61 -18.22
C ALA A 111 -12.21 14.90 -19.01
N LEU A 112 -10.95 15.32 -19.01
CA LEU A 112 -10.51 16.49 -19.76
C LEU A 112 -10.63 16.28 -21.28
N ILE A 113 -10.27 15.09 -21.77
CA ILE A 113 -10.38 14.73 -23.19
C ILE A 113 -11.84 14.68 -23.61
N GLU A 114 -12.69 14.02 -22.81
CA GLU A 114 -14.12 13.92 -23.09
C GLU A 114 -14.80 15.29 -23.09
N ASN A 115 -14.40 16.20 -22.21
CA ASN A 115 -14.93 17.57 -22.17
C ASN A 115 -14.43 18.46 -23.34
N ARG A 116 -13.41 18.04 -24.08
CA ARG A 116 -12.89 18.77 -25.25
C ARG A 116 -13.28 18.16 -26.59
N GLY A 117 -13.83 16.95 -26.61
CA GLY A 117 -14.41 16.32 -27.80
C GLY A 117 -15.83 16.78 -28.03
#